data_AF-A0A2S9BVB3-F1
#
_entry.id   AF-A0A2S9BVB3-F1
#
_cell.length_a   1.000
_cell.length_b   1.000
_cell.length_c   1.000
_cell.angle_alpha   90.00
_cell.angle_beta   90.00
_cell.angle_gamma   90.00
#
_symmetry.space_group_name_H-M   'P 1'
#
loop_
_entity.id
_entity.type
_entity.pdbx_description
1 polymer ?
#
loop_
_entity_poly.entity_id
_entity_poly.type
_entity_poly.pdbx_seq_one_letter_code
_entity_poly.pdbx_strand_id
1 'polypeptide(L)'
;MQPDDRDEEIAAILDARAGQSALAAGTDGSSDRPEVQELLAAADVAWASQQSAPPLSEDPVAAMLGLVPDSEFELDGKALSSARKRAGLTVSALAQRLTARGWEVANRDVFAWESGKNPIHVPALINAIAEETGVDADRLRHTSGADPERTRLAAIVSSEAFRGLAQRWARIQGTTVALAASALESRMLVAVHRGGSPEADVLLESLEALVDSVEGPEGS
;
A
#
# COMPACT_ATOMS: atom_id res chain seq x y z
N MET A 1 26.30 -33.48 -43.37
CA MET A 1 26.35 -32.49 -42.27
C MET A 1 26.05 -33.26 -41.00
N GLN A 2 26.97 -33.22 -40.02
CA GLN A 2 26.97 -34.15 -38.88
C GLN A 2 26.09 -33.60 -37.74
N PRO A 3 25.42 -34.46 -36.96
CA PRO A 3 24.56 -34.07 -35.83
C PRO A 3 25.27 -33.19 -34.79
N ASP A 4 26.58 -33.36 -34.61
CA ASP A 4 27.40 -32.57 -33.67
C ASP A 4 27.37 -31.05 -33.95
N ASP A 5 27.32 -30.65 -35.23
CA ASP A 5 27.32 -29.23 -35.64
C ASP A 5 26.00 -28.52 -35.32
N ARG A 6 24.90 -29.28 -35.20
CA ARG A 6 23.59 -28.74 -34.80
C ARG A 6 23.54 -28.53 -33.28
N ASP A 7 24.05 -29.49 -32.53
CA ASP A 7 24.00 -29.47 -31.07
C ASP A 7 24.93 -28.37 -30.51
N GLU A 8 26.08 -28.14 -31.15
CA GLU A 8 27.00 -27.05 -30.81
C GLU A 8 26.39 -25.66 -31.10
N GLU A 9 25.67 -25.52 -32.22
CA GLU A 9 24.95 -24.28 -32.56
C GLU A 9 23.84 -23.98 -31.54
N ILE A 10 23.04 -24.99 -31.15
CA ILE A 10 22.00 -24.83 -30.13
C ILE A 10 22.62 -24.46 -28.79
N ALA A 11 23.71 -25.12 -28.38
CA ALA A 11 24.39 -24.83 -27.12
C ALA A 11 24.90 -23.38 -27.08
N ALA A 12 25.52 -22.91 -28.15
CA ALA A 12 26.00 -21.52 -28.23
C ALA A 12 24.85 -20.49 -28.13
N ILE A 13 23.71 -20.76 -28.76
CA ILE A 13 22.52 -19.89 -28.67
C ILE A 13 21.94 -19.88 -27.25
N LEU A 14 21.85 -21.05 -26.60
CA LEU A 14 21.32 -21.15 -25.25
C LEU A 14 22.25 -20.52 -24.20
N ASP A 15 23.57 -20.70 -24.35
CA ASP A 15 24.58 -20.06 -23.50
C ASP A 15 24.53 -18.54 -23.62
N ALA A 16 24.39 -18.02 -24.84
CA ALA A 16 24.23 -16.57 -25.06
C ALA A 16 22.96 -16.01 -24.42
N ARG A 17 21.89 -16.82 -24.32
CA ARG A 17 20.64 -16.45 -23.65
C ARG A 17 20.71 -16.60 -22.13
N ALA A 18 21.75 -17.24 -21.57
CA ALA A 18 21.90 -17.50 -20.13
C ALA A 18 20.62 -18.08 -19.47
N GLY A 19 19.90 -18.94 -20.18
CA GLY A 19 18.65 -19.53 -19.70
C GLY A 19 17.42 -18.61 -19.74
N GLN A 20 17.45 -17.51 -20.50
CA GLN A 20 16.33 -16.60 -20.75
C GLN A 20 15.65 -16.90 -22.11
N SER A 21 14.45 -16.35 -22.35
CA SER A 21 13.88 -16.35 -23.70
C SER A 21 14.66 -15.45 -24.65
N ALA A 22 14.52 -15.66 -25.96
CA ALA A 22 15.11 -14.79 -26.98
C ALA A 22 14.77 -13.30 -26.74
N LEU A 23 13.51 -13.02 -26.37
CA LEU A 23 12.98 -11.69 -26.14
C LEU A 23 13.56 -11.05 -24.86
N ALA A 24 13.67 -11.82 -23.78
CA ALA A 24 14.27 -11.36 -22.53
C ALA A 24 15.79 -11.15 -22.64
N ALA A 25 16.47 -11.98 -23.43
CA ALA A 25 17.91 -11.86 -23.70
C ALA A 25 18.25 -10.73 -24.69
N GLY A 26 17.25 -10.14 -25.37
CA GLY A 26 17.48 -9.12 -26.41
C GLY A 26 18.32 -9.64 -27.57
N THR A 27 18.25 -10.95 -27.84
CA THR A 27 19.05 -11.61 -28.88
C THR A 27 18.19 -11.91 -30.09
N ASP A 28 18.55 -11.36 -31.25
CA ASP A 28 17.98 -11.71 -32.56
C ASP A 28 18.55 -13.04 -33.09
N GLY A 29 18.97 -13.96 -32.22
CA GLY A 29 19.67 -15.19 -32.55
C GLY A 29 18.78 -16.19 -33.29
N SER A 30 18.45 -15.89 -34.54
CA SER A 30 17.75 -16.76 -35.48
C SER A 30 18.79 -17.61 -36.21
N SER A 31 18.74 -18.93 -36.00
CA SER A 31 19.42 -19.86 -36.90
C SER A 31 18.75 -19.82 -38.28
N ASP A 32 19.50 -19.96 -39.37
CA ASP A 32 18.92 -20.12 -40.72
C ASP A 32 18.30 -21.52 -40.94
N ARG A 33 18.47 -22.43 -39.97
CA ARG A 33 17.96 -23.80 -40.03
C ARG A 33 16.56 -23.89 -39.41
N PRO A 34 15.53 -24.32 -40.17
CA PRO A 34 14.15 -24.34 -39.69
C PRO A 34 13.95 -25.28 -38.50
N GLU A 35 14.68 -26.40 -38.43
CA GLU A 35 14.58 -27.36 -37.33
C GLU A 35 15.20 -26.86 -36.01
N VAL A 36 16.13 -25.90 -36.09
CA VAL A 36 16.69 -25.20 -34.92
C VAL A 36 15.75 -24.09 -34.48
N GLN A 37 15.17 -23.34 -35.43
CA GLN A 37 14.15 -22.33 -35.14
C GLN A 37 12.93 -22.93 -34.42
N GLU A 38 12.42 -24.07 -34.89
CA GLU A 38 11.28 -24.74 -34.27
C GLU A 38 11.57 -25.19 -32.83
N LEU A 39 12.78 -25.72 -32.60
CA LEU A 39 13.23 -26.13 -31.28
C LEU A 39 13.40 -24.93 -30.32
N LEU A 40 13.97 -23.82 -30.79
CA LEU A 40 14.12 -22.59 -30.00
C LEU A 40 12.76 -21.96 -29.68
N ALA A 41 11.81 -21.97 -30.62
CA ALA A 41 10.44 -21.51 -30.37
C ALA A 41 9.73 -22.37 -29.30
N ALA A 42 9.91 -23.69 -29.35
CA ALA A 42 9.40 -24.59 -28.32
C ALA A 42 10.05 -24.31 -26.94
N ALA A 43 11.34 -24.01 -26.92
CA ALA A 43 12.07 -23.65 -25.70
C ALA A 43 11.59 -22.31 -25.11
N ASP A 44 11.32 -21.30 -25.95
CA ASP A 44 10.78 -20.00 -25.50
C ASP A 44 9.37 -20.16 -24.90
N VAL A 45 8.52 -21.00 -25.51
CA VAL A 45 7.20 -21.34 -24.94
C VAL A 45 7.35 -22.08 -23.59
N ALA A 46 8.26 -23.06 -23.52
CA ALA A 46 8.53 -23.79 -22.29
C ALA A 46 9.09 -22.88 -21.18
N TRP A 47 9.94 -21.92 -21.53
CA TRP A 47 10.50 -20.93 -20.63
C TRP A 47 9.41 -19.99 -20.08
N ALA A 48 8.55 -19.45 -20.96
CA ALA A 48 7.43 -18.60 -20.56
C ALA A 48 6.44 -19.34 -19.65
N SER A 49 6.21 -20.63 -19.89
CA SER A 49 5.31 -21.45 -19.06
C SER A 49 5.84 -21.72 -17.65
N GLN A 50 7.15 -21.59 -17.43
CA GLN A 50 7.81 -21.79 -16.13
C GLN A 50 7.90 -20.51 -15.29
N GLN A 51 7.67 -19.33 -15.90
CA GLN A 51 7.57 -18.10 -15.14
C GLN A 51 6.16 -17.92 -14.60
N SER A 52 6.07 -17.89 -13.28
CA SER A 52 4.94 -17.26 -12.62
C SER A 52 5.05 -15.75 -12.77
N ALA A 53 3.90 -15.08 -12.89
CA ALA A 53 3.86 -13.62 -12.80
C ALA A 53 4.52 -13.17 -11.48
N PRO A 54 5.27 -12.05 -11.48
CA PRO A 54 5.81 -11.48 -10.25
C PRO A 54 4.69 -11.23 -9.23
N PRO A 55 4.99 -11.22 -7.92
CA PRO A 55 4.05 -10.72 -6.93
C PRO A 55 3.59 -9.29 -7.29
N LEU A 56 2.32 -8.95 -7.06
CA LEU A 56 1.75 -7.66 -7.47
C LEU A 56 2.56 -6.46 -6.99
N SER A 57 3.16 -6.52 -5.79
CA SER A 57 4.00 -5.47 -5.21
C SER A 57 5.34 -5.27 -5.93
N GLU A 58 5.79 -6.26 -6.70
CA GLU A 58 7.07 -6.28 -7.43
C GLU A 58 6.85 -6.29 -8.95
N ASP A 59 5.60 -6.26 -9.41
CA ASP A 59 5.25 -6.23 -10.83
C ASP A 59 5.32 -4.79 -11.38
N PRO A 60 6.28 -4.48 -12.27
CA PRO A 60 6.43 -3.14 -12.82
C PRO A 60 5.25 -2.74 -13.72
N VAL A 61 4.59 -3.70 -14.38
CA VAL A 61 3.40 -3.44 -15.20
C VAL A 61 2.23 -3.11 -14.29
N ALA A 62 2.06 -3.85 -13.19
CA ALA A 62 1.04 -3.52 -12.19
C ALA A 62 1.25 -2.12 -11.60
N ALA A 63 2.50 -1.72 -11.33
CA ALA A 63 2.83 -0.38 -10.87
C ALA A 63 2.46 0.69 -11.91
N MET A 64 2.83 0.49 -13.18
CA MET A 64 2.47 1.39 -14.28
C MET A 64 0.96 1.53 -14.47
N LEU A 65 0.22 0.44 -14.29
CA LEU A 65 -1.24 0.43 -14.37
C LEU A 65 -1.93 0.96 -13.11
N GLY A 66 -1.19 1.29 -12.06
CA GLY A 66 -1.74 1.78 -10.78
C GLY A 66 -2.50 0.70 -10.01
N LEU A 67 -2.17 -0.57 -10.20
CA LEU A 67 -2.76 -1.70 -9.47
C LEU A 67 -2.05 -1.96 -8.14
N VAL A 68 -0.85 -1.41 -7.96
CA VAL A 68 -0.12 -1.44 -6.70
C VAL A 68 -0.72 -0.40 -5.75
N PRO A 69 -1.03 -0.77 -4.49
CA PRO A 69 -1.46 0.18 -3.47
C PRO A 69 -0.42 1.29 -3.24
N ASP A 70 -0.87 2.53 -3.24
CA ASP A 70 -0.09 3.72 -2.94
C ASP A 70 -0.42 4.19 -1.52
N SER A 71 0.54 4.07 -0.59
CA SER A 71 0.34 4.45 0.81
C SER A 71 0.34 5.96 1.06
N GLU A 72 0.71 6.77 0.07
CA GLU A 72 0.70 8.23 0.21
C GLU A 72 -0.69 8.83 -0.01
N PHE A 73 -1.58 8.10 -0.69
CA PHE A 73 -2.91 8.57 -1.05
C PHE A 73 -3.98 7.55 -0.73
N GLU A 74 -5.13 8.04 -0.27
CA GLU A 74 -6.30 7.21 -0.07
C GLU A 74 -7.58 7.89 -0.53
N LEU A 75 -8.58 7.06 -0.79
CA LEU A 75 -9.91 7.49 -1.18
C LEU A 75 -10.59 8.28 -0.05
N ASP A 76 -10.97 9.52 -0.31
CA ASP A 76 -11.81 10.32 0.59
C ASP A 76 -13.27 9.83 0.50
N GLY A 77 -13.75 9.21 1.59
CA GLY A 77 -15.11 8.70 1.69
C GLY A 77 -16.21 9.76 1.56
N LYS A 78 -15.97 10.99 2.05
CA LYS A 78 -16.92 12.10 1.93
C LYS A 78 -16.95 12.62 0.50
N ALA A 79 -15.79 12.75 -0.14
CA ALA A 79 -15.69 13.12 -1.54
C ALA A 79 -16.39 12.10 -2.43
N LEU A 80 -16.16 10.80 -2.18
CA LEU A 80 -16.87 9.70 -2.85
C LEU A 80 -18.38 9.80 -2.69
N SER A 81 -18.88 9.91 -1.46
CA SER A 81 -20.33 9.97 -1.21
C SER A 81 -20.96 11.14 -1.94
N SER A 82 -20.29 12.29 -1.96
CA SER A 82 -20.73 13.51 -2.64
C SER A 82 -20.66 13.39 -4.16
N ALA A 83 -19.61 12.77 -4.71
CA ALA A 83 -19.47 12.50 -6.14
C ALA A 83 -20.55 11.55 -6.64
N ARG A 84 -20.74 10.41 -5.96
CA ARG A 84 -21.75 9.41 -6.31
C ARG A 84 -23.16 9.99 -6.30
N LYS A 85 -23.53 10.75 -5.26
CA LYS A 85 -24.85 11.40 -5.16
C LYS A 85 -25.08 12.40 -6.30
N ARG A 86 -24.07 13.21 -6.64
CA ARG A 86 -24.14 14.16 -7.77
C ARG A 86 -24.28 13.46 -9.12
N ALA A 87 -23.67 12.28 -9.28
CA ALA A 87 -23.83 11.43 -10.45
C ALA A 87 -25.18 10.67 -10.48
N GLY A 88 -26.04 10.83 -9.46
CA GLY A 88 -27.32 10.14 -9.39
C GLY A 88 -27.21 8.61 -9.18
N LEU A 89 -26.05 8.12 -8.71
CA LEU A 89 -25.79 6.71 -8.55
C LEU A 89 -26.17 6.22 -7.14
N THR A 90 -26.80 5.05 -7.05
CA THR A 90 -26.92 4.33 -5.78
C THR A 90 -25.61 3.61 -5.46
N VAL A 91 -25.43 3.21 -4.19
CA VAL A 91 -24.29 2.36 -3.76
C VAL A 91 -24.23 1.07 -4.57
N SER A 92 -25.40 0.43 -4.78
CA SER A 92 -25.51 -0.79 -5.58
C SER A 92 -25.18 -0.58 -7.06
N ALA A 93 -25.61 0.55 -7.64
CA ALA A 93 -25.31 0.87 -9.02
C ALA A 93 -23.80 1.08 -9.23
N LEU A 94 -23.14 1.80 -8.33
CA LEU A 94 -21.68 1.99 -8.40
C LEU A 94 -20.94 0.66 -8.29
N ALA A 95 -21.27 -0.17 -7.29
CA ALA A 95 -20.67 -1.49 -7.13
C ALA A 95 -20.86 -2.35 -8.38
N GLN A 96 -22.08 -2.42 -8.93
CA GLN A 96 -22.38 -3.19 -10.13
C GLN A 96 -21.57 -2.73 -11.35
N ARG A 97 -21.40 -1.41 -11.53
CA ARG A 97 -20.61 -0.87 -12.64
C ARG A 97 -19.12 -1.19 -12.50
N LEU A 98 -18.58 -1.10 -11.28
CA LEU A 98 -17.20 -1.51 -11.02
C LEU A 98 -17.00 -3.01 -11.26
N THR A 99 -17.95 -3.86 -10.85
CA THR A 99 -17.93 -5.29 -11.16
C THR A 99 -18.01 -5.58 -12.65
N ALA A 100 -18.84 -4.85 -13.39
CA ALA A 100 -18.92 -4.98 -14.86
C ALA A 100 -17.59 -4.64 -15.55
N ARG A 101 -16.73 -3.85 -14.90
CA ARG A 101 -15.36 -3.52 -15.35
C ARG A 101 -14.30 -4.51 -14.86
N GLY A 102 -14.70 -5.58 -14.18
CA GLY A 102 -13.79 -6.62 -13.67
C GLY A 102 -13.27 -6.38 -12.25
N TRP A 103 -13.77 -5.36 -11.54
CA TRP A 103 -13.38 -5.14 -10.14
C TRP A 103 -14.22 -5.99 -9.18
N GLU A 104 -13.57 -6.71 -8.27
CA GLU A 104 -14.26 -7.43 -7.20
C GLU A 104 -14.72 -6.45 -6.10
N VAL A 105 -15.90 -5.86 -6.29
CA VAL A 105 -16.47 -4.86 -5.39
C VAL A 105 -17.92 -5.20 -5.06
N ALA A 106 -18.26 -5.24 -3.78
CA ALA A 106 -19.62 -5.40 -3.30
C ALA A 106 -20.17 -4.11 -2.68
N ASN A 107 -21.51 -4.06 -2.49
CA ASN A 107 -22.19 -2.91 -1.90
C ASN A 107 -21.63 -2.53 -0.51
N ARG A 108 -21.21 -3.54 0.28
CA ARG A 108 -20.62 -3.33 1.61
C ARG A 108 -19.30 -2.57 1.55
N ASP A 109 -18.53 -2.78 0.48
CA ASP A 109 -17.21 -2.19 0.33
C ASP A 109 -17.37 -0.71 0.02
N VAL A 110 -18.25 -0.37 -0.94
CA VAL A 110 -18.62 1.03 -1.24
C VAL A 110 -19.16 1.76 0.00
N PHE A 111 -20.00 1.09 0.80
CA PHE A 111 -20.49 1.67 2.05
C PHE A 111 -19.38 1.88 3.09
N ALA A 112 -18.43 0.94 3.21
CA ALA A 112 -17.28 1.07 4.09
C ALA A 112 -16.41 2.26 3.68
N TRP A 113 -16.12 2.40 2.37
CA TRP A 113 -15.34 3.51 1.82
C TRP A 113 -15.99 4.86 2.11
N GLU A 114 -17.30 5.01 1.87
CA GLU A 114 -18.03 6.24 2.19
C GLU A 114 -18.03 6.58 3.68
N SER A 115 -17.96 5.55 4.53
CA SER A 115 -17.89 5.69 5.98
C SER A 115 -16.47 5.98 6.50
N GLY A 116 -15.47 6.06 5.62
CA GLY A 116 -14.05 6.20 5.97
C GLY A 116 -13.45 4.95 6.61
N LYS A 117 -14.12 3.79 6.52
CA LYS A 117 -13.62 2.51 7.02
C LYS A 117 -12.91 1.78 5.89
N ASN A 118 -11.70 1.29 6.16
CA ASN A 118 -10.88 0.56 5.20
C ASN A 118 -10.72 1.33 3.87
N PRO A 119 -10.08 2.51 3.91
CA PRO A 119 -9.94 3.35 2.73
C PRO A 119 -9.12 2.62 1.64
N ILE A 120 -9.47 2.87 0.38
CA ILE A 120 -8.77 2.28 -0.76
C ILE A 120 -7.49 3.07 -1.03
N HIS A 121 -6.39 2.35 -1.21
CA HIS A 121 -5.09 2.89 -1.61
C HIS A 121 -4.71 2.57 -3.06
N VAL A 122 -5.54 1.83 -3.81
CA VAL A 122 -5.23 1.39 -5.18
C VAL A 122 -5.59 2.47 -6.20
N PRO A 123 -4.61 3.13 -6.86
CA PRO A 123 -4.86 4.26 -7.75
C PRO A 123 -5.80 3.96 -8.92
N ALA A 124 -5.67 2.77 -9.53
CA ALA A 124 -6.51 2.34 -10.64
C ALA A 124 -7.98 2.19 -10.26
N LEU A 125 -8.26 1.69 -9.06
CA LEU A 125 -9.64 1.57 -8.56
C LEU A 125 -10.23 2.95 -8.28
N ILE A 126 -9.43 3.87 -7.72
CA ILE A 126 -9.86 5.26 -7.52
C ILE A 126 -10.15 5.95 -8.86
N ASN A 127 -9.34 5.71 -9.89
CA ASN A 127 -9.59 6.22 -11.24
C ASN A 127 -10.87 5.64 -11.84
N ALA A 128 -11.13 4.33 -11.69
CA ALA A 128 -12.36 3.71 -12.16
C ALA A 128 -13.60 4.31 -11.47
N ILE A 129 -13.52 4.59 -10.17
CA ILE A 129 -14.60 5.29 -9.43
C ILE A 129 -14.80 6.72 -9.96
N ALA A 130 -13.70 7.42 -10.25
CA ALA A 130 -13.72 8.77 -10.81
C ALA A 130 -14.44 8.81 -12.16
N GLU A 131 -14.13 7.87 -13.05
CA GLU A 131 -14.79 7.69 -14.34
C GLU A 131 -16.29 7.43 -14.18
N GLU A 132 -16.69 6.51 -13.28
CA GLU A 132 -18.10 6.18 -13.07
C GLU A 132 -18.90 7.33 -12.47
N THR A 133 -18.26 8.17 -11.67
CA THR A 133 -18.90 9.32 -11.01
C THR A 133 -18.76 10.63 -11.81
N GLY A 134 -17.97 10.63 -12.89
CA GLY A 134 -17.73 11.81 -13.73
C GLY A 134 -16.95 12.92 -13.03
N VAL A 135 -16.15 12.58 -12.01
CA VAL A 135 -15.32 13.53 -11.25
C VAL A 135 -13.86 13.25 -11.52
N ASP A 136 -13.02 14.27 -11.42
CA ASP A 136 -11.56 14.11 -11.46
C ASP A 136 -11.08 13.22 -10.30
N ALA A 137 -10.17 12.28 -10.58
CA ALA A 137 -9.64 11.33 -9.60
C ALA A 137 -8.90 12.02 -8.46
N ASP A 138 -8.20 13.13 -8.72
CA ASP A 138 -7.49 13.90 -7.69
C ASP A 138 -8.45 14.50 -6.66
N ARG A 139 -9.71 14.74 -7.05
CA ARG A 139 -10.76 15.21 -6.13
C ARG A 139 -11.34 14.12 -5.25
N LEU A 140 -11.09 12.85 -5.58
CA LEU A 140 -11.50 11.70 -4.77
C LEU A 140 -10.37 11.23 -3.85
N ARG A 141 -9.16 11.74 -4.02
CA ARG A 141 -7.99 11.39 -3.23
C ARG A 141 -7.75 12.43 -2.16
N HIS A 142 -7.16 11.98 -1.06
CA HIS A 142 -6.44 12.85 -0.14
C HIS A 142 -5.17 12.14 0.31
N THR A 143 -4.21 12.91 0.81
CA THR A 143 -2.96 12.36 1.32
C THR A 143 -3.26 11.47 2.53
N SER A 144 -2.88 10.20 2.48
CA SER A 144 -2.99 9.28 3.61
C SER A 144 -2.25 9.85 4.82
N GLY A 145 -2.89 9.83 5.98
CA GLY A 145 -2.33 10.43 7.19
C GLY A 145 -2.50 11.95 7.29
N ALA A 146 -3.07 12.63 6.28
CA ALA A 146 -3.54 14.02 6.39
C ALA A 146 -4.84 14.16 7.21
N ASP A 147 -5.13 13.19 8.08
CA ASP A 147 -5.91 13.46 9.27
C ASP A 147 -5.04 14.38 10.15
N PRO A 148 -5.38 15.68 10.28
CA PRO A 148 -4.59 16.62 11.06
C PRO A 148 -4.42 16.14 12.51
N GLU A 149 -5.36 15.33 13.01
CA GLU A 149 -5.27 14.71 14.33
C GLU A 149 -4.17 13.65 14.38
N ARG A 150 -4.10 12.73 13.41
CA ARG A 150 -3.02 11.72 13.36
C ARG A 150 -1.65 12.33 13.10
N THR A 151 -1.57 13.33 12.22
CA THR A 151 -0.32 14.07 11.98
C THR A 151 0.13 14.81 13.25
N ARG A 152 -0.81 15.44 13.99
CA ARG A 152 -0.54 16.08 15.28
C ARG A 152 -0.06 15.06 16.32
N LEU A 153 -0.69 13.90 16.41
CA LEU A 153 -0.30 12.83 17.35
C LEU A 153 1.08 12.26 17.01
N ALA A 154 1.37 12.03 15.73
CA ALA A 154 2.69 11.57 15.27
C ALA A 154 3.78 12.60 15.60
N ALA A 155 3.50 13.90 15.41
CA ALA A 155 4.41 14.97 15.79
C ALA A 155 4.70 14.98 17.31
N ILE A 156 3.67 14.78 18.15
CA ILE A 156 3.82 14.66 19.61
C ILE A 156 4.69 13.46 19.98
N VAL A 157 4.42 12.28 19.43
CA VAL A 157 5.19 11.05 19.71
C VAL A 157 6.66 11.19 19.30
N SER A 158 6.93 11.95 18.23
CA SER A 158 8.29 12.21 17.77
C SER A 158 9.05 13.28 18.59
N SER A 159 8.37 14.03 19.46
CA SER A 159 8.94 15.14 20.22
C SER A 159 9.91 14.69 21.33
N GLU A 160 10.87 15.56 21.67
CA GLU A 160 11.79 15.31 22.80
C GLU A 160 11.05 15.26 24.14
N ALA A 161 10.01 16.07 24.32
CA ALA A 161 9.18 16.08 25.51
C ALA A 161 8.51 14.72 25.75
N PHE A 162 7.88 14.14 24.72
CA PHE A 162 7.27 12.82 24.80
C PHE A 162 8.31 11.72 25.09
N ARG A 163 9.49 11.81 24.46
CA ARG A 163 10.60 10.88 24.73
C ARG A 163 11.06 10.95 26.20
N GLY A 164 11.12 12.15 26.78
CA GLY A 164 11.43 12.36 28.19
C GLY A 164 10.39 11.71 29.11
N LEU A 165 9.10 11.86 28.81
CA LEU A 165 8.01 11.22 29.54
C LEU A 165 8.05 9.70 29.43
N ALA A 166 8.30 9.14 28.24
CA ALA A 166 8.44 7.70 28.04
C ALA A 166 9.62 7.11 28.83
N GLN A 167 10.74 7.82 28.91
CA GLN A 167 11.88 7.41 29.74
C GLN A 167 11.58 7.46 31.24
N ARG A 168 10.87 8.50 31.71
CA ARG A 168 10.40 8.59 33.10
C ARG A 168 9.43 7.45 33.43
N TRP A 169 8.43 7.23 32.59
CA TRP A 169 7.46 6.16 32.74
C TRP A 169 8.09 4.77 32.72
N ALA A 170 9.07 4.55 31.84
CA ALA A 170 9.84 3.30 31.79
C ALA A 170 10.57 3.02 33.12
N ARG A 171 11.17 4.05 33.73
CA ARG A 171 11.82 3.94 35.05
C ARG A 171 10.83 3.61 36.15
N ILE A 172 9.67 4.27 36.17
CA ILE A 172 8.63 4.04 37.19
C ILE A 172 8.06 2.62 37.09
N GLN A 173 7.77 2.15 35.87
CA GLN A 173 7.14 0.85 35.65
C GLN A 173 8.12 -0.33 35.57
N GLY A 174 9.44 -0.08 35.57
CA GLY A 174 10.46 -1.10 35.37
C GLY A 174 10.37 -1.78 33.99
N THR A 175 9.98 -1.03 32.96
CA THR A 175 9.78 -1.54 31.59
C THR A 175 10.74 -0.91 30.60
N THR A 176 10.76 -1.41 29.35
CA THR A 176 11.56 -0.81 28.29
C THR A 176 10.95 0.50 27.81
N VAL A 177 11.79 1.44 27.32
CA VAL A 177 11.34 2.74 26.80
C VAL A 177 10.36 2.56 25.63
N ALA A 178 10.54 1.54 24.79
CA ALA A 178 9.62 1.24 23.70
C ALA A 178 8.22 0.82 24.21
N LEU A 179 8.16 -0.02 25.26
CA LEU A 179 6.90 -0.45 25.86
C LEU A 179 6.20 0.70 26.59
N ALA A 180 6.98 1.54 27.27
CA ALA A 180 6.50 2.76 27.92
C ALA A 180 5.93 3.77 26.90
N ALA A 181 6.62 4.00 25.79
CA ALA A 181 6.17 4.88 24.72
C ALA A 181 4.83 4.40 24.13
N SER A 182 4.71 3.10 23.82
CA SER A 182 3.47 2.51 23.32
C SER A 182 2.32 2.60 24.34
N ALA A 183 2.62 2.43 25.63
CA ALA A 183 1.64 2.55 26.70
C ALA A 183 1.12 4.00 26.90
N LEU A 184 1.98 5.00 26.71
CA LEU A 184 1.60 6.42 26.75
C LEU A 184 0.83 6.83 25.49
N GLU A 185 1.27 6.37 24.31
CA GLU A 185 0.58 6.61 23.03
C GLU A 185 -0.84 6.03 23.05
N SER A 186 -1.02 4.80 23.53
CA SER A 186 -2.34 4.17 23.67
C SER A 186 -3.28 4.98 24.57
N ARG A 187 -2.77 5.56 25.67
CA ARG A 187 -3.56 6.39 26.58
C ARG A 187 -3.88 7.75 25.97
N MET A 188 -2.96 8.34 25.24
CA MET A 188 -3.16 9.58 24.47
C MET A 188 -4.29 9.39 23.45
N LEU A 189 -4.29 8.28 22.70
CA LEU A 189 -5.36 7.94 21.75
C LEU A 189 -6.73 7.79 22.43
N VAL A 190 -6.78 7.19 23.63
CA VAL A 190 -8.02 7.04 24.40
C VAL A 190 -8.55 8.38 24.93
N ALA A 191 -7.67 9.30 25.32
CA ALA A 191 -8.05 10.63 25.79
C ALA A 191 -8.67 11.48 24.67
N VAL A 192 -8.06 11.46 23.48
CA VAL A 192 -8.57 12.16 22.29
C VAL A 192 -9.94 11.61 21.87
N HIS A 193 -10.15 10.29 21.94
CA HIS A 193 -11.45 9.68 21.62
C HIS A 193 -12.59 10.03 22.60
N ARG A 194 -12.29 10.55 23.80
CA ARG A 194 -13.28 10.83 24.85
C ARG A 194 -13.60 12.32 25.05
N GLY A 195 -12.75 13.24 24.60
CA GLY A 195 -12.84 14.68 24.94
C GLY A 195 -12.76 15.67 23.78
N GLY A 196 -12.67 15.22 22.53
CA GLY A 196 -12.37 16.08 21.37
C GLY A 196 -10.87 16.11 21.04
N SER A 197 -10.46 16.97 20.12
CA SER A 197 -9.07 17.05 19.58
C SER A 197 -8.29 18.21 20.23
N PRO A 198 -7.75 18.05 21.45
CA PRO A 198 -6.94 19.08 22.12
C PRO A 198 -5.65 19.39 21.36
N GLU A 199 -5.11 20.59 21.59
CA GLU A 199 -3.82 21.01 21.06
C GLU A 199 -2.66 20.18 21.65
N ALA A 200 -1.55 20.12 20.93
CA ALA A 200 -0.41 19.27 21.27
C ALA A 200 0.17 19.55 22.67
N ASP A 201 0.23 20.82 23.06
CA ASP A 201 0.75 21.24 24.36
C ASP A 201 -0.13 20.74 25.52
N VAL A 202 -1.46 20.74 25.32
CA VAL A 202 -2.43 20.27 26.32
C VAL A 202 -2.35 18.75 26.50
N LEU A 203 -2.09 18.02 25.41
CA LEU A 203 -1.87 16.56 25.47
C LEU A 203 -0.58 16.22 26.20
N LEU A 204 0.50 16.96 25.95
CA LEU A 204 1.77 16.78 26.65
C LEU A 204 1.65 17.12 28.14
N GLU A 205 0.98 18.22 28.50
CA GLU A 205 0.71 18.60 29.89
C GLU A 205 -0.14 17.55 30.61
N SER A 206 -1.11 16.96 29.91
CA SER A 206 -1.94 15.87 30.45
C SER A 206 -1.14 14.58 30.68
N LEU A 207 -0.22 14.25 29.77
CA LEU A 207 0.69 13.12 29.94
C LEU A 207 1.69 13.37 31.07
N GLU A 208 2.20 14.59 31.19
CA GLU A 208 3.11 14.99 32.26
C GLU A 208 2.43 14.90 33.63
N ALA A 209 1.23 15.46 33.79
CA ALA A 209 0.44 15.33 35.02
C ALA A 209 0.14 13.87 35.38
N LEU A 210 -0.07 13.01 34.37
CA LEU A 210 -0.23 11.56 34.59
C LEU A 210 1.07 10.91 35.07
N VAL A 211 2.22 11.22 34.44
CA VAL A 211 3.52 10.69 34.87
C VAL A 211 3.82 11.17 36.29
N ASP A 212 3.61 12.45 36.60
CA ASP A 212 3.82 13.05 37.92
C ASP A 212 2.93 12.42 39.00
N SER A 213 1.66 12.16 38.67
CA SER A 213 0.71 11.50 39.58
C SER A 213 1.10 10.06 39.90
N VAL A 214 1.76 9.37 38.98
CA VAL A 214 2.23 8.00 39.19
C VAL A 214 3.63 7.99 39.81
N GLU A 215 4.40 9.07 39.64
CA GLU A 215 5.70 9.23 40.29
C GLU A 215 5.55 9.44 41.80
N GLY A 216 4.66 10.34 42.26
CA GLY A 216 4.33 10.53 43.68
C GLY A 216 5.53 10.86 44.61
N PRO A 217 5.31 11.38 45.83
CA PRO A 217 6.40 11.79 46.73
C PRO A 217 7.00 10.60 47.50
N GLU A 218 7.43 9.53 46.83
CA GLU A 218 8.12 8.40 47.47
C GLU A 218 9.61 8.40 47.09
N GLY A 219 10.29 9.38 47.67
CA GLY A 219 11.74 9.54 47.69
C GLY A 219 12.16 10.32 48.93
N SER A 220 11.78 9.86 50.12
CA SER A 220 12.39 10.21 51.41
C SER A 220 12.36 9.01 52.35
#